data_AF-A0A953AL45-F1
#
_entry.id   AF-A0A953AL45-F1
#
_cell.length_a   1.000
_cell.length_b   1.000
_cell.length_c   1.000
_cell.angle_alpha   90.00
_cell.angle_beta   90.00
_cell.angle_gamma   90.00
#
_symmetry.space_group_name_H-M   'P 1'
#
loop_
_entity.id
_entity.type
_entity.pdbx_description
1 polymer ?
#
loop_
_entity_poly.entity_id
_entity_poly.type
_entity_poly.pdbx_seq_one_letter_code
_entity_poly.pdbx_strand_id
1 'polypeptide(L)' 'MARDPSDHEKPVLWPRFALGAAVALRVETESVPSGSVGRVVGYYAVGREIEYAVSFERPGSLLRLPEHALELVDDPA' A
#
# COMPACT_ATOMS: atom_id res chain seq x y z
N MET A 1 -35.86 -13.08 -22.55
CA MET A 1 -34.86 -13.55 -21.57
C MET A 1 -34.21 -12.32 -20.97
N ALA A 2 -34.51 -12.00 -19.70
CA ALA A 2 -33.86 -10.89 -19.00
C ALA A 2 -32.41 -11.30 -18.70
N ARG A 3 -31.45 -10.47 -19.11
CA ARG A 3 -30.07 -10.58 -18.64
C ARG A 3 -30.10 -10.28 -17.14
N ASP A 4 -29.62 -11.21 -16.33
CA ASP A 4 -29.46 -11.03 -14.90
C ASP A 4 -28.55 -9.80 -14.66
N PRO A 5 -29.02 -8.71 -14.03
CA PRO A 5 -28.21 -7.52 -13.79
C PRO A 5 -27.23 -7.71 -12.64
N SER A 6 -27.14 -8.91 -12.06
CA SER A 6 -26.22 -9.24 -10.98
C SER A 6 -24.82 -9.54 -11.50
N ASP A 7 -24.36 -8.81 -12.51
CA ASP A 7 -22.93 -8.68 -12.77
C ASP A 7 -22.39 -7.92 -11.56
N HIS A 8 -21.98 -8.68 -10.54
CA HIS A 8 -21.39 -8.17 -9.33
C HIS A 8 -20.06 -7.55 -9.75
N GLU A 9 -20.10 -6.30 -10.23
CA GLU A 9 -18.93 -5.48 -10.42
C GLU A 9 -18.24 -5.43 -9.06
N LYS A 10 -17.28 -6.35 -8.87
CA LYS A 10 -16.41 -6.31 -7.71
C LYS A 10 -15.77 -4.92 -7.79
N PRO A 11 -15.91 -4.08 -6.77
CA PRO A 11 -15.33 -2.74 -6.81
C PRO A 11 -13.86 -2.90 -7.16
N VAL A 12 -13.46 -2.32 -8.28
CA VAL A 12 -12.06 -2.37 -8.70
C VAL A 12 -11.28 -1.52 -7.72
N LEU A 13 -10.55 -2.19 -6.83
CA LEU A 13 -9.66 -1.54 -5.88
C LEU A 13 -8.41 -1.14 -6.64
N TRP A 14 -8.28 0.15 -6.92
CA TRP A 14 -7.10 0.72 -7.54
C TRP A 14 -6.08 1.11 -6.48
N PRO A 15 -4.83 0.65 -6.56
CA PRO A 15 -3.78 1.05 -5.63
C PRO A 15 -3.54 2.55 -5.75
N ARG A 16 -3.57 3.24 -4.61
CA ARG A 16 -3.22 4.65 -4.50
C ARG A 16 -1.73 4.89 -4.76
N PHE A 17 -0.87 4.01 -4.26
CA PHE A 17 0.57 4.13 -4.43
C PHE A 17 1.07 3.24 -5.56
N ALA A 18 1.85 3.80 -6.47
CA ALA A 18 2.48 3.07 -7.56
C ALA A 18 3.62 2.18 -7.05
N LEU A 19 3.93 1.12 -7.79
CA LEU A 19 5.15 0.35 -7.56
C LEU A 19 6.38 1.26 -7.77
N GLY A 20 7.34 1.16 -6.85
CA GLY A 20 8.53 2.01 -6.81
C GLY A 20 8.33 3.35 -6.10
N ALA A 21 7.09 3.75 -5.78
CA ALA A 21 6.83 4.99 -5.07
C ALA A 21 7.52 5.01 -3.70
N ALA A 22 8.14 6.15 -3.38
CA ALA A 22 8.67 6.41 -2.05
C ALA A 22 7.51 6.75 -1.10
N VAL A 23 7.49 6.10 0.06
CA VAL A 23 6.45 6.31 1.08
C VAL A 23 7.08 6.41 2.46
N ALA A 24 6.53 7.27 3.30
CA ALA A 24 6.89 7.39 4.71
C ALA A 24 5.90 6.58 5.56
N LEU A 25 6.42 5.89 6.55
CA LEU A 25 5.60 5.20 7.55
C LEU A 25 5.00 6.22 8.53
N ARG A 26 3.68 6.24 8.69
CA ARG A 26 2.98 7.19 9.59
C ARG A 26 2.69 6.64 10.98
N VAL A 27 2.86 5.34 11.17
CA VAL A 27 2.56 4.62 12.42
C VAL A 27 3.83 4.05 13.01
N GLU A 28 3.89 3.93 14.32
CA GLU A 28 5.02 3.24 14.97
C GLU A 28 4.83 1.73 14.81
N THR A 29 5.89 1.02 14.41
CA THR A 29 5.91 -0.45 14.40
C THR A 29 7.07 -0.94 15.25
N GLU A 30 7.03 -2.21 15.67
CA GLU A 30 8.11 -2.78 16.48
C GLU A 30 9.47 -2.78 15.77
N SER A 31 9.46 -2.88 14.44
CA SER A 31 10.67 -3.08 13.63
C SER A 31 11.08 -1.87 12.80
N VAL A 32 10.17 -0.92 12.55
CA VAL A 32 10.42 0.25 11.71
C VAL A 32 9.80 1.48 12.37
N PRO A 33 10.60 2.48 12.76
CA PRO A 33 10.09 3.70 13.37
C PRO A 33 9.21 4.50 12.42
N SER A 34 8.23 5.21 12.97
CA SER A 34 7.48 6.23 12.22
C SER A 34 8.42 7.27 11.58
N GLY A 35 8.05 7.76 10.41
CA GLY A 35 8.86 8.64 9.57
C GLY A 35 9.90 7.93 8.69
N SER A 36 10.15 6.63 8.90
CA SER A 36 11.04 5.87 8.03
C SER A 36 10.51 5.85 6.59
N VAL A 37 11.39 6.08 5.63
CA VAL A 37 11.06 6.07 4.21
C VAL A 37 11.39 4.70 3.61
N GLY A 38 10.44 4.15 2.86
CA GLY A 38 10.59 2.91 2.12
C GLY A 38 10.05 3.04 0.70
N ARG A 39 10.16 1.96 -0.07
CA ARG A 39 9.62 1.87 -1.44
C ARG A 39 8.55 0.80 -1.54
N VAL A 40 7.45 1.13 -2.20
CA VAL A 40 6.39 0.16 -2.51
C VAL A 40 6.93 -0.85 -3.52
N VAL A 41 6.90 -2.14 -3.16
CA VAL A 41 7.37 -3.24 -4.02
C VAL A 41 6.23 -4.19 -4.43
N GLY A 42 5.05 -4.01 -3.85
CA GLY A 42 3.86 -4.80 -4.18
C GLY A 42 2.62 -4.29 -3.47
N TYR A 43 1.46 -4.78 -3.89
CA TYR A 43 0.19 -4.55 -3.19
C TYR A 43 -0.73 -5.77 -3.33
N TYR A 44 -1.64 -5.92 -2.38
CA TYR A 44 -2.59 -7.03 -2.31
C TYR A 44 -3.96 -6.49 -1.92
N ALA A 45 -5.01 -6.95 -2.59
CA ALA A 45 -6.37 -6.73 -2.14
C ALA A 45 -6.68 -7.72 -0.99
N VAL A 46 -7.02 -7.18 0.18
CA VAL A 46 -7.43 -7.95 1.36
C VAL A 46 -8.86 -7.53 1.72
N GLY A 47 -9.83 -8.33 1.29
CA GLY A 47 -11.24 -7.99 1.42
C GLY A 47 -11.62 -6.77 0.59
N ARG A 48 -11.88 -5.64 1.24
CA ARG A 48 -12.22 -4.35 0.61
C ARG A 48 -11.10 -3.30 0.70
N GLU A 49 -9.95 -3.70 1.22
CA GLU A 49 -8.81 -2.81 1.44
C GLU A 49 -7.60 -3.25 0.63
N ILE A 50 -6.65 -2.33 0.45
CA ILE A 50 -5.35 -2.61 -0.17
C ILE A 50 -4.28 -2.55 0.91
N GLU A 51 -3.49 -3.62 0.99
CA GLU A 51 -2.23 -3.63 1.73
C GLU A 51 -1.06 -3.49 0.77
N TYR A 52 -0.03 -2.75 1.18
CA TYR A 52 1.19 -2.52 0.41
C TYR A 52 2.36 -3.25 1.05
N ALA A 53 3.13 -3.96 0.24
CA ALA A 53 4.45 -4.45 0.62
C ALA A 53 5.46 -3.31 0.42
N VAL A 54 6.09 -2.86 1.50
CA VAL A 54 7.03 -1.75 1.51
C VAL A 54 8.39 -2.23 2.00
N SER A 55 9.41 -2.02 1.18
CA SER A 55 10.80 -2.31 1.51
C SER A 55 11.44 -1.06 2.12
N PHE A 56 11.94 -1.18 3.35
CA PHE A 56 12.65 -0.13 4.06
C PHE A 56 14.15 -0.49 4.10
N GLU A 57 15.00 0.33 3.48
CA GLU A 57 16.45 0.07 3.43
C GLU A 57 17.13 0.16 4.81
N ARG A 58 16.59 0.99 5.71
CA ARG A 58 16.98 1.04 7.12
C ARG A 58 15.71 1.07 7.97
N PRO A 59 15.49 0.09 8.86
CA PRO A 59 16.43 -0.93 9.33
C PRO A 59 16.56 -2.22 8.49
N GLY A 60 16.16 -2.23 7.22
CA GLY A 60 16.28 -3.43 6.37
C GLY A 60 15.13 -4.40 6.59
N SER A 61 13.91 -3.93 6.33
CA SER A 61 12.67 -4.65 6.61
C SER A 61 11.72 -4.65 5.41
N LEU A 62 10.96 -5.72 5.23
CA LEU A 62 9.82 -5.77 4.33
C LEU A 62 8.56 -5.88 5.17
N LEU A 63 7.74 -4.84 5.17
CA LEU A 63 6.48 -4.82 5.92
C LEU A 63 5.28 -4.79 4.97
N ARG A 64 4.19 -5.43 5.40
CA ARG A 64 2.87 -5.28 4.78
C ARG A 64 2.08 -4.29 5.61
N LEU A 65 1.67 -3.20 4.99
CA LEU A 65 1.08 -2.06 5.67
C LEU A 65 -0.22 -1.64 4.97
N PRO A 66 -1.28 -1.31 5.73
CA PRO A 66 -2.49 -0.77 5.14
C PRO A 66 -2.25 0.63 4.58
N GLU A 67 -3.08 1.08 3.64
CA GLU A 67 -2.92 2.39 2.99
C GLU A 67 -2.78 3.56 3.98
N HIS A 68 -3.59 3.59 5.03
CA HIS A 68 -3.62 4.69 6.00
C HIS A 68 -2.35 4.80 6.86
N ALA A 69 -1.52 3.74 6.90
CA ALA A 69 -0.24 3.74 7.58
C ALA A 69 0.89 4.38 6.76
N LEU A 70 0.60 4.79 5.52
CA LEU A 70 1.59 5.28 4.57
C LEU A 70 1.25 6.70 4.11
N GLU A 71 2.30 7.47 3.79
CA GLU A 71 2.22 8.77 3.16
C GLU A 71 3.13 8.78 1.93
N LEU A 72 2.66 9.30 0.80
CA LEU A 72 3.50 9.46 -0.38
C LEU A 72 4.57 10.51 -0.07
N VAL A 73 5.83 10.17 -0.33
CA VAL A 73 6.95 11.11 -0.27
C VAL A 73 7.25 11.51 -1.70
N ASP A 74 7.19 12.80 -2.00
CA ASP A 74 7.69 13.31 -3.27
C ASP A 74 9.20 13.03 -3.34
N ASP A 75 9.62 12.30 -4.37
CA ASP A 75 11.05 12.11 -4.66
C ASP A 75 11.58 13.47 -5.15
N PRO A 76 12.49 14.16 -4.42
CA PRO A 76 13.14 15.34 -4.97
C PRO A 76 14.08 14.85 -6.09
N ALA A 77 13.58 14.94 -7.33
CA ALA A 77 14.31 14.62 -8.55
C ALA A 77 15.71 15.25 -8.63
#